data_AF-A0A6P1U7E4-F1
#
_entry.id   AF-A0A6P1U7E4-F1
#
_cell.length_a   1.000
_cell.length_b   1.000
_cell.length_c   1.000
_cell.angle_alpha   90.00
_cell.angle_beta   90.00
_cell.angle_gamma   90.00
#
_symmetry.space_group_name_H-M   'P 1'
#
loop_
_entity.id
_entity.type
_entity.pdbx_description
1 polymer ?
#
loop_
_entity_poly.entity_id
_entity_poly.type
_entity_poly.pdbx_seq_one_letter_code
_entity_poly.pdbx_strand_id
1 'polypeptide(L)' 'MEKRTVFFTMVMHPATGWTRVGNAYPSRKAAADWLPFVRGAWRGLRAKVSQCTVRLEGGKVCEQSRRLLSEKYNLDA' A
#
# COMPACT_ATOMS: atom_id res chain seq x y z
N MET A 1 -17.14 13.99 -6.02
CA MET A 1 -15.77 13.48 -5.81
C MET A 1 -15.81 12.53 -4.62
N GLU A 2 -15.56 11.26 -4.85
CA GLU A 2 -15.64 10.23 -3.80
C GLU A 2 -14.25 10.00 -3.20
N LYS A 3 -14.16 9.77 -1.89
CA LYS A 3 -12.89 9.49 -1.20
C LYS A 3 -12.91 8.06 -0.71
N ARG A 4 -11.86 7.30 -1.01
CA ARG A 4 -11.70 5.93 -0.53
C ARG A 4 -10.37 5.79 0.21
N THR A 5 -10.41 5.24 1.42
CA THR A 5 -9.19 4.89 2.14
C THR A 5 -8.80 3.47 1.80
N VAL A 6 -7.55 3.28 1.40
CA VAL A 6 -6.94 1.98 1.12
C VAL A 6 -5.71 1.79 1.99
N PHE A 7 -5.42 0.53 2.28
CA PHE A 7 -4.31 0.12 3.14
C PHE A 7 -3.33 -0.75 2.36
N PHE A 8 -2.06 -0.64 2.68
CA PHE A 8 -0.97 -1.37 2.03
C PHE A 8 -0.10 -2.02 3.08
N THR A 9 0.40 -3.21 2.76
CA THR A 9 1.48 -3.85 3.52
C THR A 9 2.81 -3.39 2.95
N MET A 10 3.70 -2.92 3.81
CA MET A 10 5.02 -2.42 3.43
C MET A 10 6.10 -3.23 4.14
N VAL A 11 7.21 -3.48 3.45
CA VAL A 11 8.45 -4.05 4.02
C VAL A 11 9.60 -3.05 3.89
N MET A 12 10.49 -2.99 4.88
CA MET A 12 11.72 -2.21 4.80
C MET A 12 12.78 -3.01 4.04
N HIS A 13 12.80 -2.85 2.72
CA HIS A 13 13.77 -3.51 1.85
C HIS A 13 15.13 -2.76 1.91
N PRO A 14 16.28 -3.46 1.99
CA PRO A 14 17.58 -2.81 2.17
C PRO A 14 18.01 -1.91 1.02
N ALA A 15 17.58 -2.20 -0.22
CA ALA A 15 17.98 -1.41 -1.40
C ALA A 15 17.02 -0.24 -1.71
N THR A 16 15.74 -0.39 -1.39
CA THR A 16 14.67 0.52 -1.85
C THR A 16 13.90 1.17 -0.71
N GLY A 17 14.22 0.85 0.55
CA GLY A 17 13.50 1.32 1.72
C GLY A 17 12.09 0.72 1.81
N TRP A 18 11.12 1.51 2.28
CA TRP A 18 9.74 1.04 2.43
C TRP A 18 9.10 0.72 1.08
N THR A 19 8.91 -0.58 0.82
CA THR A 19 8.40 -1.10 -0.44
C THR A 19 7.04 -1.78 -0.20
N ARG A 20 6.06 -1.52 -1.06
CA ARG A 20 4.76 -2.21 -1.03
C ARG A 20 4.93 -3.69 -1.33
N VAL A 21 4.20 -4.53 -0.61
CA VAL A 21 4.11 -5.97 -0.89
C VAL A 21 2.64 -6.36 -0.98
N GLY A 22 2.21 -6.83 -2.15
CA GLY A 22 0.82 -7.24 -2.41
C GLY A 22 -0.13 -6.09 -2.76
N ASN A 23 -1.43 -6.39 -2.79
CA ASN A 23 -2.47 -5.48 -3.28
C ASN A 23 -2.93 -4.44 -2.24
N ALA A 24 -3.74 -3.49 -2.70
CA ALA A 24 -4.47 -2.57 -1.83
C ALA A 24 -5.58 -3.33 -1.06
N TYR A 25 -5.71 -3.05 0.24
CA TYR A 25 -6.72 -3.63 1.11
C TYR A 25 -7.80 -2.61 1.46
N PRO A 26 -9.07 -3.05 1.60
CA PRO A 26 -10.17 -2.17 1.99
C PRO A 26 -10.17 -1.82 3.49
N SER A 27 -9.43 -2.56 4.32
CA SER A 27 -9.36 -2.32 5.76
C SER A 27 -7.94 -2.48 6.32
N ARG A 28 -7.66 -1.74 7.41
CA ARG A 28 -6.38 -1.84 8.12
C ARG A 28 -6.14 -3.25 8.66
N LYS A 29 -7.19 -3.91 9.14
CA LYS A 29 -7.13 -5.28 9.67
C LYS A 29 -6.70 -6.27 8.59
N ALA A 30 -7.32 -6.21 7.41
CA ALA A 30 -6.94 -7.08 6.30
C ALA A 30 -5.45 -6.93 5.96
N ALA A 31 -4.93 -5.70 5.87
CA ALA A 31 -3.50 -5.48 5.65
C ALA A 31 -2.62 -5.98 6.81
N ALA A 32 -3.06 -5.80 8.06
CA ALA A 32 -2.31 -6.18 9.26
C ALA A 32 -2.19 -7.70 9.42
N ASP A 33 -3.23 -8.46 9.08
CA ASP A 33 -3.26 -9.92 9.18
C ASP A 33 -2.21 -10.58 8.25
N TRP A 34 -1.75 -9.87 7.21
CA TRP A 34 -0.64 -10.31 6.33
C TRP A 34 0.76 -10.03 6.89
N LEU A 35 0.91 -9.21 7.92
CA LEU A 35 2.24 -8.83 8.44
C LEU A 35 3.08 -10.02 8.91
N PRO A 36 2.54 -11.05 9.62
CA PRO A 36 3.33 -12.22 10.00
C PRO A 36 3.89 -12.95 8.80
N PHE A 37 3.07 -13.16 7.76
CA PHE A 37 3.48 -13.80 6.52
C PHE A 37 4.57 -12.98 5.81
N VAL A 38 4.37 -11.67 5.64
CA VAL A 38 5.35 -10.80 4.98
C VAL A 38 6.68 -10.81 5.74
N ARG A 39 6.66 -10.73 7.07
CA ARG A 39 7.90 -10.83 7.85
C ARG A 39 8.62 -12.16 7.63
N GLY A 40 7.88 -13.28 7.63
CA GLY A 40 8.45 -14.60 7.37
C GLY A 40 9.07 -14.71 5.96
N ALA A 41 8.32 -14.32 4.93
CA ALA A 41 8.76 -14.36 3.54
C ALA A 41 10.00 -13.48 3.28
N TRP A 42 10.12 -12.36 4.01
CA TRP A 42 11.23 -11.41 3.91
C TRP A 42 12.28 -11.58 5.01
N ARG A 43 12.48 -12.80 5.53
CA ARG A 43 13.55 -13.14 6.49
C ARG A 43 13.61 -12.24 7.74
N GLY A 44 12.45 -11.82 8.24
CA GLY A 44 12.31 -11.02 9.46
C GLY A 44 12.47 -9.51 9.26
N LEU A 45 12.51 -9.01 8.02
CA LEU A 45 12.56 -7.56 7.76
C LEU A 45 11.35 -6.83 8.38
N ARG A 46 11.58 -5.56 8.76
CA ARG A 46 10.54 -4.72 9.37
C ARG A 46 9.37 -4.57 8.40
N ALA A 47 8.17 -4.83 8.87
CA ALA A 47 6.93 -4.66 8.09
C ALA A 47 5.92 -3.79 8.84
N LYS A 48 5.17 -2.96 8.10
CA LYS A 48 4.12 -2.07 8.62
C LYS A 48 2.92 -2.00 7.67
N VAL A 49 1.78 -1.57 8.21
CA VAL A 49 0.65 -1.12 7.39
C VAL A 49 0.81 0.38 7.10
N SER A 50 0.59 0.78 5.85
CA SER A 50 0.49 2.18 5.44
C SER A 50 -0.92 2.46 4.94
N GLN A 51 -1.45 3.65 5.22
CA GLN A 51 -2.76 4.09 4.75
C GLN A 51 -2.63 5.18 3.69
N CYS A 52 -3.57 5.19 2.75
CA CYS A 52 -3.67 6.19 1.70
C CYS A 52 -5.15 6.50 1.43
N THR A 53 -5.51 7.78 1.40
CA THR A 53 -6.83 8.21 0.93
C THR A 53 -6.71 8.60 -0.53
N VAL A 54 -7.35 7.82 -1.40
CA VAL A 54 -7.44 8.10 -2.83
C VAL A 54 -8.72 8.87 -3.12
N ARG A 55 -8.64 9.80 -4.06
CA ARG A 55 -9.78 10.55 -4.57
C ARG A 55 -10.20 9.92 -5.91
N LEU A 56 -11.50 9.72 -6.06
CA LEU A 56 -12.12 9.17 -7.25
C LEU A 56 -12.93 10.27 -7.97
N GLU A 57 -12.71 10.36 -9.27
CA GLU A 57 -13.44 11.21 -10.22
C GLU A 57 -14.07 10.31 -11.29
N GLY A 58 -15.40 10.29 -11.37
CA GLY A 58 -16.13 9.42 -12.32
C GLY A 58 -15.85 7.92 -12.14
N GLY A 59 -15.61 7.46 -10.90
CA GLY A 59 -15.28 6.06 -10.59
C GLY A 59 -13.83 5.66 -10.87
N LYS A 60 -12.99 6.57 -11.39
CA LYS A 60 -11.56 6.34 -11.63
C LYS A 60 -10.71 7.10 -10.60
N VAL A 61 -9.55 6.56 -10.26
CA VAL A 61 -8.57 7.24 -9.40
C VAL A 61 -8.09 8.50 -10.10
N CYS A 62 -8.23 9.65 -9.44
CA CYS A 62 -7.80 10.93 -10.02
C CYS A 62 -6.27 10.93 -10.21
N GLU A 63 -5.79 11.77 -11.13
CA GLU A 63 -4.37 11.81 -11.51
C GLU A 63 -3.45 12.07 -10.31
N GLN A 64 -3.85 12.97 -9.40
CA GLN A 64 -3.10 13.26 -8.18
C GLN A 64 -2.94 12.01 -7.29
N SER A 65 -4.02 11.25 -7.13
CA SER A 65 -3.99 10.01 -6.34
C SER A 65 -3.19 8.92 -7.06
N ARG A 66 -3.24 8.88 -8.39
CA ARG A 66 -2.46 7.95 -9.22
C ARG A 66 -0.95 8.19 -9.08
N ARG A 67 -0.51 9.47 -9.11
CA ARG A 67 0.91 9.82 -8.86
C ARG A 67 1.35 9.39 -7.47
N LEU A 68 0.54 9.68 -6.44
CA LEU A 68 0.86 9.27 -5.07
C LEU A 68 0.94 7.74 -4.92
N LEU A 69 0.05 7.00 -5.60
CA LEU A 69 0.08 5.52 -5.61
C LEU A 69 1.31 4.98 -6.35
N SER A 70 1.70 5.59 -7.45
CA SER A 70 2.90 5.20 -8.20
C SER A 70 4.17 5.49 -7.39
N GLU A 71 4.36 6.72 -6.93
CA GLU A 71 5.60 7.15 -6.26
C GLU A 71 5.81 6.50 -4.89
N LYS A 72 4.75 6.38 -4.08
CA LYS A 72 4.87 5.92 -2.70
C LYS A 72 4.68 4.41 -2.55
N TYR A 73 3.92 3.81 -3.45
CA TYR A 73 3.50 2.42 -3.33
C TYR A 73 3.89 1.55 -4.52
N ASN A 74 4.63 2.09 -5.51
CA ASN A 74 5.01 1.37 -6.73
C ASN A 74 3.81 0.62 -7.32
N LEU A 75 2.65 1.30 -7.38
CA LEU A 75 1.44 0.74 -7.95
C LEU A 75 1.47 1.04 -9.45
N ASP A 76 1.87 0.04 -10.25
CA ASP A 76 1.81 0.16 -11.71
C ASP A 76 0.38 0.47 -12.14
N ALA A 77 0.32 1.35 -13.14
CA ALA A 77 -0.79 2.23 -13.41
C ALA A 77 -1.85 1.61 -14.31
#